data_AF-A0A920DVD4-F1
#
_entry.id   AF-A0A920DVD4-F1
#
_cell.length_a   1.000
_cell.length_b   1.000
_cell.length_c   1.000
_cell.angle_alpha   90.00
_cell.angle_beta   90.00
_cell.angle_gamma   90.00
#
_symmetry.space_group_name_H-M   'P 1'
#
loop_
_entity.id
_entity.type
_entity.pdbx_description
1 polymer ?
#
loop_
_entity_poly.entity_id
_entity_poly.type
_entity_poly.pdbx_seq_one_letter_code
_entity_poly.pdbx_strand_id
1 'polypeptide(L)'
;MLFMAGGGYTERVHGPYVSDQEILKVTNFVKSQGEPSYLHYITEGEEDESYEQKGEEDLDPLYEKTLSLIKREKKVSTSFLQRHFAIGYNRAARIVDVFEKKKVL
;
A
#
# COMPACT_ATOMS: atom_id res chain seq x y z
N MET A 1 3.53 -2.79 -21.37
CA MET A 1 2.27 -2.05 -21.63
C MET A 1 1.33 -2.95 -22.43
N LEU A 2 0.03 -2.74 -22.29
CA LEU A 2 -0.99 -3.41 -23.11
C LEU A 2 -1.42 -2.41 -24.20
N PHE A 3 -1.26 -2.79 -25.47
CA PHE A 3 -1.59 -1.97 -26.62
C PHE A 3 -2.74 -2.61 -27.40
N MET A 4 -3.69 -1.79 -27.85
CA MET A 4 -4.84 -2.25 -28.64
C MET A 4 -5.01 -1.32 -29.83
N ALA A 5 -4.62 -1.77 -31.02
CA ALA A 5 -4.85 -1.02 -32.26
C ALA A 5 -6.31 -1.20 -32.71
N GLY A 6 -7.05 -0.09 -32.81
CA GLY A 6 -8.30 -0.02 -33.58
C GLY A 6 -9.41 -1.01 -33.16
N GLY A 7 -9.47 -1.43 -31.89
CA GLY A 7 -10.51 -2.33 -31.39
C GLY A 7 -10.26 -3.83 -31.60
N GLY A 8 -9.03 -4.22 -31.97
CA GLY A 8 -8.58 -5.62 -32.04
C GLY A 8 -8.19 -6.23 -30.68
N TYR A 9 -7.46 -7.35 -30.71
CA TYR A 9 -6.92 -8.00 -29.50
C TYR A 9 -5.86 -7.14 -28.82
N THR A 10 -5.82 -7.21 -27.49
CA THR A 10 -4.80 -6.54 -26.70
C THR A 10 -3.47 -7.29 -26.76
N GLU A 11 -2.42 -6.62 -27.24
CA GLU A 11 -1.08 -7.17 -27.31
C GLU A 11 -0.20 -6.63 -26.17
N ARG A 12 0.71 -7.47 -25.66
CA ARG A 12 1.70 -7.05 -24.68
C ARG A 12 2.91 -6.48 -25.43
N VAL A 13 3.12 -5.18 -25.28
CA VAL A 13 4.27 -4.47 -25.85
C VAL A 13 5.26 -4.05 -24.76
N HIS A 14 6.55 -4.14 -25.06
CA HIS A 14 7.59 -3.54 -24.23
C HIS A 14 7.51 -2.01 -24.32
N GLY A 15 7.68 -1.33 -23.19
CA GLY A 15 7.86 0.12 -23.21
C GLY A 15 9.25 0.47 -23.77
N PRO A 16 9.40 1.62 -24.43
CA PRO A 16 10.72 2.10 -24.81
C PRO A 16 11.60 2.24 -23.57
N TYR A 17 12.89 1.98 -23.71
CA TYR A 17 13.84 2.34 -22.67
C TYR A 17 13.84 3.86 -22.52
N VAL A 18 13.70 4.32 -21.28
CA VAL A 18 13.82 5.74 -20.93
C VAL A 18 14.94 5.84 -19.91
N SER A 19 15.94 6.66 -20.21
CA SER A 19 17.06 6.92 -19.31
C SER A 19 16.64 7.87 -18.18
N ASP A 20 17.35 7.80 -17.05
CA ASP A 20 17.12 8.71 -15.91
C ASP A 20 17.24 10.19 -16.33
N GLN A 21 18.12 10.49 -17.29
CA GLN A 21 18.29 11.84 -17.82
C GLN A 21 17.03 12.35 -18.55
N GLU A 22 16.36 11.49 -19.31
CA GLU A 22 15.12 11.84 -20.00
C GLU A 22 13.97 12.04 -19.01
N ILE A 23 13.88 11.18 -17.98
CA ILE A 23 12.91 11.33 -16.89
C ILE A 23 13.10 12.68 -16.19
N LEU A 24 14.34 13.04 -15.86
CA LEU A 24 14.67 14.30 -15.21
C LEU A 24 14.30 15.51 -16.07
N LYS A 25 14.58 15.48 -17.38
CA LYS A 25 14.22 16.56 -18.30
C LYS A 25 12.71 16.81 -18.30
N VAL A 26 11.91 15.76 -18.44
CA VAL A 26 10.45 15.86 -18.44
C VAL A 26 9.94 16.35 -17.09
N THR A 27 10.45 15.78 -15.99
CA THR A 27 10.02 16.14 -14.64
C THR A 27 10.33 17.60 -14.33
N ASN A 28 11.51 18.10 -14.70
CA ASN A 28 11.90 19.50 -14.50
C ASN A 28 11.05 20.45 -15.35
N PHE A 29 10.75 20.07 -16.59
CA PHE A 29 9.85 20.84 -17.44
C PHE A 29 8.45 20.96 -16.81
N VAL A 30 7.88 19.85 -16.31
CA VAL A 30 6.57 19.88 -15.63
C VAL A 30 6.63 20.72 -14.35
N LYS A 31 7.67 20.58 -13.53
CA LYS A 31 7.86 21.40 -12.32
C LYS A 31 7.93 22.90 -12.62
N SER A 32 8.46 23.29 -13.78
CA SER A 32 8.53 24.71 -14.16
C SER A 32 7.18 25.34 -14.53
N GLN A 33 6.13 24.53 -14.75
CA GLN A 33 4.81 25.03 -15.14
C GLN A 33 3.94 25.46 -13.95
N GLY A 34 4.29 25.06 -12.72
CA GLY A 34 3.55 25.47 -11.54
C GLY A 34 3.96 24.72 -10.27
N GLU A 35 3.50 25.23 -9.14
CA GLU A 35 3.72 24.60 -7.84
C GLU A 35 2.82 23.35 -7.70
N PRO A 36 3.35 22.27 -7.12
CA PRO A 36 2.56 21.07 -6.86
C PRO A 36 1.47 21.35 -5.83
N SER A 37 0.23 20.96 -6.15
CA SER A 37 -0.88 20.94 -5.19
C SER A 37 -0.90 19.58 -4.49
N TYR A 38 -0.33 19.50 -3.29
CA TYR A 38 -0.41 18.30 -2.48
C TYR A 38 -1.74 18.21 -1.75
N LEU A 39 -2.34 17.03 -1.77
CA LEU A 39 -3.51 16.74 -0.96
C LEU A 39 -3.04 16.37 0.45
N HIS A 40 -3.25 17.30 1.38
CA HIS A 40 -2.80 17.17 2.77
C HIS A 40 -3.28 15.87 3.43
N TYR A 41 -4.51 15.43 3.20
CA TYR A 41 -5.06 14.18 3.75
C TYR A 41 -4.35 12.89 3.29
N ILE A 42 -3.55 12.94 2.22
CA ILE A 42 -2.73 11.79 1.76
C ILE A 42 -1.39 11.77 2.52
N THR A 43 -0.92 12.92 2.97
CA THR A 43 0.43 13.12 3.56
C THR A 43 0.38 13.21 5.08
N GLU A 44 -0.70 13.75 5.61
CA GLU A 44 -1.12 13.63 7.00
C GLU A 44 -1.70 12.22 7.15
N GLY A 45 -0.85 11.26 7.53
CA GLY A 45 -1.35 9.97 7.99
C GLY A 45 -2.24 10.25 9.18
N GLU A 46 -3.55 9.97 9.03
CA GLU A 46 -4.64 10.15 10.01
C GLU A 46 -4.13 10.68 11.36
N GLU A 47 -3.94 12.00 11.46
CA GLU A 47 -3.69 12.63 12.77
C GLU A 47 -4.94 12.37 13.59
N ASP A 48 -4.84 11.41 14.52
CA ASP A 48 -5.67 11.27 15.69
C ASP A 48 -7.16 11.58 15.45
N GLU A 49 -7.78 10.88 14.48
CA GLU A 49 -9.16 10.50 14.73
C GLU A 49 -9.11 9.55 15.92
N SER A 50 -9.32 10.15 17.08
CA SER A 50 -9.88 9.56 18.28
C SER A 50 -10.90 8.49 17.91
N TYR A 51 -10.40 7.29 17.59
CA TYR A 51 -11.14 6.07 17.75
C TYR A 51 -11.33 5.98 19.25
N GLU A 52 -12.46 6.56 19.68
CA GLU A 52 -13.05 6.34 20.97
C GLU A 52 -12.72 4.92 21.42
N GLN A 53 -12.07 4.85 22.57
CA GLN A 53 -11.99 3.66 23.38
C GLN A 53 -13.35 2.95 23.39
N LYS A 54 -13.52 1.99 22.49
CA LYS A 54 -14.48 0.92 22.64
C LYS A 54 -13.69 -0.38 22.64
N GLY A 55 -13.23 -0.70 23.84
CA GLY A 55 -12.76 -2.01 24.23
C GLY A 55 -11.35 -2.32 23.77
N GLU A 56 -10.43 -2.30 24.73
CA GLU A 56 -9.58 -3.47 24.87
C GLU A 56 -10.46 -4.74 24.81
N GLU A 57 -9.93 -5.79 24.20
CA GLU A 57 -10.42 -7.19 24.27
C GLU A 57 -11.41 -7.68 23.21
N ASP A 58 -11.13 -7.44 21.92
CA ASP A 58 -11.27 -8.56 20.98
C ASP A 58 -10.17 -8.49 19.93
N LEU A 59 -9.00 -9.05 20.27
CA LEU A 59 -7.97 -9.31 19.28
C LEU A 59 -8.57 -10.21 18.21
N ASP A 60 -8.31 -9.88 16.93
CA ASP A 60 -8.76 -10.74 15.83
C ASP A 60 -8.35 -12.19 16.14
N PRO A 61 -9.21 -13.20 15.97
CA PRO A 61 -8.88 -14.61 16.24
C PRO A 61 -7.61 -15.11 15.51
N LEU A 62 -7.19 -14.41 14.45
CA LEU A 62 -5.96 -14.69 13.70
C LEU A 62 -4.71 -14.00 14.26
N TYR A 63 -4.82 -13.16 15.29
CA TYR A 63 -3.71 -12.37 15.84
C TYR A 63 -2.52 -13.25 16.25
N GLU A 64 -2.74 -14.25 17.09
CA GLU A 64 -1.68 -15.16 17.55
C GLU A 64 -1.04 -15.98 16.41
N LYS A 65 -1.88 -16.44 15.47
CA LYS A 65 -1.40 -17.16 14.27
C LYS A 65 -0.56 -16.26 13.38
N THR A 66 -0.98 -15.00 13.25
CA THR A 66 -0.27 -14.00 12.45
C THR A 66 1.05 -13.61 13.10
N LEU A 67 1.08 -13.42 14.42
CA LEU A 67 2.31 -13.15 15.17
C LEU A 67 3.34 -14.26 14.98
N SER A 68 2.88 -15.52 15.05
CA SER A 68 3.74 -16.69 14.82
C SER A 68 4.28 -16.74 13.40
N LEU A 69 3.45 -16.39 12.40
CA LEU A 69 3.85 -16.30 11.00
C LEU A 69 4.89 -15.21 10.78
N ILE A 70 4.68 -14.01 11.34
CA ILE A 70 5.61 -12.88 11.23
C ILE A 70 6.96 -13.23 11.84
N LYS A 71 6.97 -13.86 13.04
CA LYS A 71 8.22 -14.30 13.68
C LYS A 71 8.99 -15.30 12.83
N ARG A 72 8.30 -16.18 12.10
CA ARG A 72 8.93 -17.20 11.24
C ARG A 72 9.44 -16.62 9.93
N GLU A 73 8.60 -15.83 9.25
CA GLU A 73 8.85 -15.35 7.88
C GLU A 73 9.57 -14.00 7.86
N LYS A 74 9.69 -13.31 9.00
CA LYS A 74 10.25 -11.96 9.17
C LYS A 74 9.71 -10.93 8.17
N LYS A 75 8.48 -11.15 7.71
CA LYS A 75 7.80 -10.34 6.71
C LYS A 75 6.34 -10.19 7.09
N VAL A 76 5.83 -8.97 6.95
CA VAL A 76 4.41 -8.67 7.10
C VAL A 76 4.01 -7.64 6.04
N SER A 77 2.81 -7.79 5.48
CA SER A 77 2.11 -6.77 4.72
C SER A 77 0.63 -7.13 4.67
N THR A 78 -0.24 -6.17 4.40
CA THR A 78 -1.68 -6.43 4.21
C THR A 78 -1.92 -7.53 3.17
N SER A 79 -1.32 -7.40 1.99
CA SER A 79 -1.40 -8.40 0.90
C SER A 79 -0.76 -9.76 1.24
N PHE A 80 0.19 -9.81 2.17
CA PHE A 80 0.77 -11.05 2.66
C PHE A 80 -0.23 -11.80 3.55
N LEU A 81 -0.88 -11.08 4.48
CA LEU A 81 -1.90 -11.66 5.36
C LEU A 81 -3.16 -12.09 4.60
N GLN A 82 -3.59 -11.30 3.61
CA GLN A 82 -4.72 -11.67 2.74
C GLN A 82 -4.51 -13.04 2.09
N ARG A 83 -3.31 -13.31 1.58
CA ARG A 83 -2.99 -14.59 0.91
C ARG A 83 -2.80 -15.74 1.89
N HIS A 84 -2.13 -15.50 3.01
CA HIS A 84 -1.84 -16.55 3.99
C HIS A 84 -3.07 -16.99 4.79
N PHE A 85 -3.99 -16.07 5.07
CA PHE A 85 -5.17 -16.36 5.90
C PHE A 85 -6.50 -16.28 5.13
N ALA A 86 -6.46 -16.04 3.82
CA ALA A 86 -7.65 -15.91 2.96
C ALA A 86 -8.68 -14.90 3.51
N ILE A 87 -8.19 -13.77 4.03
CA ILE A 87 -9.02 -12.69 4.59
C ILE A 87 -9.12 -11.50 3.63
N GLY A 88 -10.21 -10.74 3.75
CA GLY A 88 -10.41 -9.50 3.00
C GLY A 88 -9.44 -8.38 3.42
N TYR A 89 -9.29 -7.37 2.54
CA TYR A 89 -8.33 -6.27 2.73
C TYR A 89 -8.55 -5.53 4.06
N ASN A 90 -9.77 -5.12 4.36
CA ASN A 90 -10.09 -4.36 5.58
C ASN A 90 -9.71 -5.11 6.87
N ARG A 91 -9.90 -6.45 6.88
CA ARG A 91 -9.52 -7.28 8.02
C ARG A 91 -8.00 -7.42 8.13
N ALA A 92 -7.31 -7.59 7.00
CA ALA A 92 -5.85 -7.66 6.96
C ALA A 92 -5.20 -6.34 7.38
N ALA A 93 -5.72 -5.20 6.91
CA ALA A 93 -5.28 -3.86 7.29
C ALA A 93 -5.41 -3.66 8.80
N ARG A 94 -6.59 -3.89 9.37
CA ARG A 94 -6.82 -3.77 10.82
C ARG A 94 -5.84 -4.60 11.65
N ILE A 95 -5.52 -5.82 11.21
CA ILE A 95 -4.54 -6.67 11.90
C ILE A 95 -3.13 -6.05 11.85
N VAL A 96 -2.72 -5.52 10.69
CA VAL A 96 -1.42 -4.82 10.55
C VAL A 96 -1.38 -3.57 11.42
N ASP A 97 -2.43 -2.75 11.41
CA ASP A 97 -2.51 -1.52 12.22
C ASP A 97 -2.40 -1.82 13.72
N VAL A 98 -3.02 -2.93 14.19
CA VAL A 98 -2.89 -3.39 15.58
C VAL A 98 -1.45 -3.80 15.90
N PHE A 99 -0.74 -4.45 14.97
CA PHE A 99 0.67 -4.81 15.18
C PHE A 99 1.60 -3.59 15.21
N GLU A 100 1.35 -2.59 14.37
CA GLU A 100 2.08 -1.31 14.36
C GLU A 100 1.85 -0.54 15.66
N LYS A 101 0.58 -0.38 16.08
CA LYS A 101 0.22 0.24 17.37
C LYS A 101 0.90 -0.44 18.57
N LYS A 102 1.05 -1.77 18.53
CA LYS A 102 1.70 -2.56 19.58
C LYS A 102 3.23 -2.63 19.45
N LYS A 103 3.84 -1.98 18.46
CA LYS A 103 5.30 -2.02 18.20
C LYS A 103 5.86 -3.44 18.07
N VAL A 104 5.05 -4.34 17.50
CA VAL A 104 5.48 -5.71 17.15
C VAL A 104 6.25 -5.72 15.83
N LEU A 105 6.07 -4.66 15.02
CA LEU A 105 6.71 -4.39 13.73
C LEU A 105 7.72 -3.27 13.84
#